data_AF-A0A7S1RBT2-F1
#
_entry.id   AF-A0A7S1RBT2-F1
#
_cell.length_a   1.000
_cell.length_b   1.000
_cell.length_c   1.000
_cell.angle_alpha   90.00
_cell.angle_beta   90.00
_cell.angle_gamma   90.00
#
_symmetry.space_group_name_H-M   'P 1'
#
loop_
_entity.id
_entity.type
_entity.pdbx_description
1 polymer ?
#
loop_
_entity_poly.entity_id
_entity_poly.type
_entity_poly.pdbx_seq_one_letter_code
_entity_poly.pdbx_strand_id
1 'polypeptide(L)'
;AKRHLAPERIDALRDRFATKSRLVLRRFLRPEALASLVEVLQKCDHADGINSGSAAGYEDHDLGCGAGWNLIGPAHSRRYLRAVGSGLGADCPASAALQDVATKLESPAFLRYLEAVTGVRRAASRATAEARRFRA
;
A
#
# COMPACT_ATOMS: atom_id res chain seq x y z
N ALA A 1 -19.11 -6.29 2.93
CA ALA A 1 -17.71 -6.42 2.48
C ALA A 1 -16.94 -7.59 3.16
N LYS A 2 -17.41 -8.84 3.00
CA LYS A 2 -16.76 -10.07 3.53
C LYS A 2 -16.32 -11.04 2.44
N ARG A 3 -16.32 -10.60 1.16
CA ARG A 3 -16.20 -11.49 0.00
C ARG A 3 -15.00 -12.43 0.09
N HIS A 4 -13.83 -11.91 0.46
CA HIS A 4 -12.59 -12.68 0.51
C HIS A 4 -12.37 -13.39 1.86
N LEU A 5 -13.29 -13.23 2.82
CA LEU A 5 -13.19 -13.84 4.16
C LEU A 5 -14.20 -14.99 4.35
N ALA A 6 -15.09 -15.23 3.39
CA ALA A 6 -15.99 -16.38 3.42
C ALA A 6 -15.17 -17.69 3.33
N PRO A 7 -15.45 -18.72 4.15
CA PRO A 7 -14.67 -19.96 4.19
C PRO A 7 -14.50 -20.61 2.81
N GLU A 8 -15.61 -20.73 2.07
CA GLU A 8 -15.64 -21.35 0.74
C GLU A 8 -14.79 -20.55 -0.26
N ARG A 9 -14.72 -19.22 -0.05
CA ARG A 9 -13.88 -18.36 -0.87
C ARG A 9 -12.40 -18.55 -0.53
N ILE A 10 -12.06 -18.70 0.74
CA ILE A 10 -10.67 -18.94 1.18
C ILE A 10 -10.15 -20.25 0.56
N ASP A 11 -10.95 -21.31 0.57
CA ASP A 11 -10.58 -22.59 -0.03
C ASP A 11 -10.38 -22.46 -1.54
N ALA A 12 -11.32 -21.82 -2.25
CA ALA A 12 -11.18 -21.58 -3.68
C ALA A 12 -9.95 -20.69 -4.04
N LEU A 13 -9.58 -19.77 -3.16
CA LEU A 13 -8.35 -18.97 -3.31
C LEU A 13 -7.10 -19.82 -3.10
N ARG A 14 -7.11 -20.73 -2.11
CA ARG A 14 -6.03 -21.68 -1.84
C ARG A 14 -5.77 -22.58 -3.03
N ASP A 15 -6.80 -23.20 -3.60
CA ASP A 15 -6.67 -24.08 -4.76
C ASP A 15 -6.10 -23.35 -5.98
N ARG A 16 -6.57 -22.11 -6.19
CA ARG A 16 -6.06 -21.26 -7.26
C ARG A 16 -4.61 -20.87 -7.03
N PHE A 17 -4.22 -20.56 -5.79
CA PHE A 17 -2.83 -20.26 -5.46
C PHE A 17 -1.94 -21.48 -5.66
N ALA A 18 -2.36 -22.67 -5.22
CA ALA A 18 -1.63 -23.91 -5.43
C ALA A 18 -1.38 -24.20 -6.92
N THR A 19 -2.33 -23.86 -7.79
CA THR A 19 -2.22 -24.09 -9.23
C THR A 19 -1.41 -23.02 -9.97
N LYS A 20 -1.49 -21.75 -9.53
CA LYS A 20 -0.95 -20.59 -10.29
C LYS A 20 0.21 -19.89 -9.61
N SER A 21 0.51 -20.25 -8.36
CA SER A 21 1.47 -19.59 -7.47
C SER A 21 1.29 -18.07 -7.37
N ARG A 22 0.08 -17.57 -7.68
CA ARG A 22 -0.28 -16.15 -7.66
C ARG A 22 -1.78 -15.95 -7.49
N LEU A 23 -2.15 -14.87 -6.80
CA LEU A 23 -3.53 -14.41 -6.68
C LEU A 23 -3.62 -12.93 -7.04
N VAL A 24 -4.69 -12.57 -7.76
CA VAL A 24 -5.07 -11.17 -8.00
C VAL A 24 -6.49 -10.98 -7.48
N LEU A 25 -6.61 -10.25 -6.37
CA LEU A 25 -7.88 -10.03 -5.68
C LEU A 25 -8.45 -8.67 -6.06
N ARG A 26 -9.52 -8.66 -6.86
CA ARG A 26 -10.25 -7.43 -7.17
C ARG A 26 -11.11 -7.00 -5.98
N ARG A 27 -11.22 -5.69 -5.78
CA ARG A 27 -11.99 -5.08 -4.66
C ARG A 27 -11.60 -5.72 -3.33
N PHE A 28 -10.30 -5.70 -3.06
CA PHE A 28 -9.71 -6.35 -1.89
C PHE A 28 -10.09 -5.63 -0.59
N LEU A 29 -9.90 -4.31 -0.58
CA LEU A 29 -10.34 -3.45 0.51
C LEU A 29 -11.87 -3.34 0.52
N ARG A 30 -12.42 -3.07 1.71
CA ARG A 30 -13.84 -2.75 1.83
C ARG A 30 -14.14 -1.44 1.07
N PRO A 31 -15.28 -1.33 0.37
CA PRO A 31 -15.61 -0.14 -0.43
C PRO A 31 -15.49 1.18 0.33
N GLU A 32 -15.97 1.21 1.58
CA GLU A 32 -15.91 2.37 2.45
C GLU A 32 -14.47 2.79 2.78
N ALA A 33 -13.59 1.84 3.11
CA ALA A 33 -12.18 2.11 3.37
C ALA A 33 -11.44 2.55 2.11
N LEU A 34 -11.79 1.96 0.96
CA LEU A 34 -11.22 2.35 -0.33
C LEU A 34 -11.62 3.79 -0.71
N ALA A 35 -12.89 4.16 -0.54
CA ALA A 35 -13.37 5.50 -0.85
C ALA A 35 -12.63 6.57 -0.02
N SER A 36 -12.53 6.36 1.29
CA SER A 36 -11.80 7.28 2.17
C SER A 36 -10.31 7.39 1.81
N LEU A 37 -9.66 6.28 1.46
CA LEU A 37 -8.25 6.30 1.03
C LEU A 37 -8.09 7.07 -0.28
N VAL A 38 -8.94 6.82 -1.28
CA VAL A 38 -8.87 7.50 -2.59
C VAL A 38 -9.03 9.00 -2.42
N GLU A 39 -10.00 9.46 -1.63
CA GLU A 39 -10.23 10.88 -1.40
C GLU A 39 -8.99 11.58 -0.81
N VAL A 40 -8.39 10.98 0.23
CA VAL A 40 -7.20 11.55 0.89
C VAL A 40 -6.00 11.55 -0.04
N LEU A 41 -5.80 10.49 -0.82
CA LEU A 41 -4.70 10.38 -1.79
C LEU A 41 -4.82 11.44 -2.88
N GLN A 42 -6.00 11.61 -3.46
CA GLN A 42 -6.23 12.60 -4.51
C GLN A 42 -6.02 14.05 -4.02
N LYS A 43 -6.46 14.36 -2.79
CA LYS A 43 -6.20 15.67 -2.18
C LYS A 43 -4.71 15.92 -1.98
N CYS A 44 -3.96 14.92 -1.53
CA CYS A 44 -2.52 15.00 -1.39
C CYS A 44 -1.81 15.17 -2.74
N ASP A 45 -2.15 14.34 -3.73
CA ASP A 45 -1.57 14.45 -5.06
C ASP A 45 -1.87 15.82 -5.70
N HIS A 46 -3.05 16.38 -5.46
CA HIS A 46 -3.43 17.72 -5.93
C HIS A 46 -2.59 18.82 -5.26
N ALA A 47 -2.45 18.76 -3.93
CA ALA A 47 -1.65 19.71 -3.17
C ALA A 47 -0.16 19.69 -3.57
N ASP A 48 0.34 18.50 -3.92
CA ASP A 48 1.72 18.30 -4.39
C ASP A 48 1.90 18.55 -5.90
N GLY A 49 0.86 18.96 -6.63
CA GLY A 49 0.96 19.28 -8.07
C GLY A 49 1.16 18.08 -9.02
N ILE A 50 1.07 16.84 -8.50
CA ILE A 50 1.35 15.59 -9.24
C ILE A 50 0.26 15.28 -10.29
N ASN A 51 -0.93 15.88 -10.16
CA ASN A 51 -2.11 15.55 -10.98
C ASN A 51 -2.10 16.18 -12.38
N SER A 52 -1.15 17.06 -12.66
CA SER A 52 -1.30 18.02 -13.75
C SER A 52 -0.91 17.49 -15.13
N GLY A 53 -0.27 16.30 -15.22
CA GLY A 53 0.30 15.82 -16.50
C GLY A 53 1.28 16.81 -17.13
N SER A 54 1.68 17.85 -16.39
CA SER A 54 2.56 18.89 -16.85
C SER A 54 3.99 18.40 -16.73
N ALA A 55 4.74 18.50 -17.83
CA ALA A 55 6.14 18.12 -17.84
C ALA A 55 6.97 18.87 -16.78
N ALA A 56 6.50 20.05 -16.36
CA ALA A 56 7.12 20.91 -15.37
C ALA A 56 7.21 20.31 -13.95
N GLY A 57 6.31 19.39 -13.58
CA GLY A 57 6.38 18.70 -12.28
C GLY A 57 7.47 17.62 -12.22
N TYR A 58 7.94 17.12 -13.36
CA TYR A 58 8.88 15.98 -13.41
C TYR A 58 10.34 16.40 -13.28
N GLU A 59 10.65 17.69 -13.46
CA GLU A 59 11.99 18.23 -13.28
C GLU A 59 12.37 18.39 -11.80
N ASP A 60 11.38 18.52 -10.91
CA ASP A 60 11.60 18.54 -9.47
C ASP A 60 11.71 17.12 -8.91
N HIS A 61 12.95 16.69 -8.70
CA HIS A 61 13.28 15.37 -8.17
C HIS A 61 12.84 15.15 -6.71
N ASP A 62 12.48 16.21 -5.99
CA ASP A 62 12.05 16.20 -4.60
C ASP A 62 10.55 16.51 -4.44
N LEU A 63 9.80 16.62 -5.55
CA LEU A 63 8.34 16.85 -5.54
C LEU A 63 7.61 15.88 -4.62
N GLY A 64 6.81 16.41 -3.69
CA GLY A 64 6.05 15.61 -2.71
C GLY A 64 6.90 14.91 -1.65
N CYS A 65 8.19 15.23 -1.53
CA CYS A 65 9.04 14.81 -0.42
C CYS A 65 8.76 15.67 0.83
N GLY A 66 8.93 15.09 2.02
CA GLY A 66 8.59 15.75 3.28
C GLY A 66 7.15 15.46 3.73
N ALA A 67 6.72 16.10 4.82
CA ALA A 67 5.39 15.92 5.42
C ALA A 67 5.01 14.46 5.76
N GLY A 68 5.98 13.57 5.98
CA GLY A 68 5.73 12.13 6.21
C GLY A 68 6.02 11.24 5.00
N TRP A 69 6.65 11.74 3.95
CA TRP A 69 7.22 10.97 2.83
C TRP A 69 8.74 11.04 2.82
N ASN A 70 9.39 9.88 2.75
CA ASN A 70 10.84 9.77 2.58
C ASN A 70 11.19 9.34 1.16
N LEU A 71 12.12 10.05 0.54
CA LEU A 71 12.65 9.71 -0.76
C LEU A 71 13.65 8.55 -0.66
N ILE A 72 13.38 7.47 -1.38
CA ILE A 72 14.19 6.26 -1.35
C ILE A 72 15.09 6.17 -2.57
N GLY A 73 16.38 5.96 -2.29
CA GLY A 73 17.41 5.48 -3.21
C GLY A 73 18.16 6.57 -3.98
N PRO A 74 19.26 6.17 -4.65
CA PRO A 74 19.78 6.91 -5.79
C PRO A 74 18.98 6.54 -7.06
N ALA A 75 18.80 7.52 -7.94
CA ALA A 75 17.92 7.41 -9.12
C ALA A 75 18.23 6.20 -10.03
N HIS A 76 19.50 5.81 -10.16
CA HIS A 76 19.94 4.70 -11.02
C HIS A 76 19.58 3.30 -10.50
N SER A 77 19.09 3.16 -9.27
CA SER A 77 18.73 1.86 -8.68
C SER A 77 17.24 1.79 -8.35
N ARG A 78 16.75 2.78 -7.59
CA ARG A 78 15.35 2.89 -7.17
C ARG A 78 15.08 4.34 -6.79
N ARG A 79 13.94 4.87 -7.22
CA ARG A 79 13.47 6.21 -6.83
C ARG A 79 11.97 6.13 -6.59
N TYR A 80 11.55 6.29 -5.34
CA TYR A 80 10.15 6.39 -4.95
C TYR A 80 10.03 7.09 -3.60
N LEU A 81 8.81 7.55 -3.27
CA LEU A 81 8.51 8.06 -1.94
C LEU A 81 7.96 6.92 -1.08
N ARG A 82 8.49 6.74 0.12
CA ARG A 82 8.00 5.78 1.13
C ARG A 82 7.28 6.55 2.24
N ALA A 83 6.09 6.11 2.60
CA ALA A 83 5.41 6.65 3.78
C ALA A 83 6.23 6.33 5.03
N VAL A 84 6.31 7.28 5.96
CA VAL A 84 7.09 7.13 7.21
C VAL A 84 6.20 7.09 8.46
N GLY A 85 4.90 7.34 8.31
CA GLY A 85 3.95 7.39 9.43
C GLY A 85 4.08 8.66 10.27
N SER A 86 3.37 8.68 11.41
CA SER A 86 3.31 9.81 12.34
C SER A 86 4.62 9.98 13.15
N GLY A 87 5.63 10.60 12.55
CA GLY A 87 6.81 11.16 13.21
C GLY A 87 6.77 12.70 13.24
N LEU A 88 7.79 13.34 13.84
CA LEU A 88 7.95 14.80 13.80
C LEU A 88 7.95 15.28 12.33
N GLY A 89 6.90 16.00 11.92
CA GLY A 89 6.67 16.43 10.54
C GLY A 89 5.66 15.59 9.74
N ALA A 90 4.82 14.78 10.39
CA ALA A 90 3.76 14.02 9.72
C ALA A 90 2.50 14.87 9.44
N ASP A 91 2.65 15.85 8.56
CA ASP A 91 1.57 16.75 8.17
C ASP A 91 0.75 16.24 6.97
N CYS A 92 1.14 15.10 6.36
CA CYS A 92 0.43 14.52 5.23
C CYS A 92 -0.56 13.42 5.68
N PRO A 93 -1.89 13.65 5.58
CA PRO A 93 -2.89 12.64 5.92
C PRO A 93 -2.82 11.38 5.05
N ALA A 94 -2.33 11.50 3.81
CA ALA A 94 -2.20 10.37 2.89
C ALA A 94 -1.10 9.39 3.32
N SER A 95 0.06 9.90 3.75
CA SER A 95 1.13 9.04 4.28
C SER A 95 0.66 8.30 5.53
N ALA A 96 0.00 8.99 6.46
CA ALA A 96 -0.54 8.38 7.68
C ALA A 96 -1.59 7.30 7.37
N ALA A 97 -2.53 7.58 6.46
CA ALA A 97 -3.58 6.63 6.09
C ALA A 97 -3.02 5.36 5.42
N LEU A 98 -2.01 5.50 4.54
CA LEU A 98 -1.36 4.35 3.93
C LEU A 98 -0.46 3.58 4.90
N GLN A 99 0.18 4.27 5.84
CA GLN A 99 0.96 3.62 6.89
C GLN A 99 0.06 2.78 7.80
N ASP A 100 -1.13 3.28 8.15
CA ASP A 100 -2.12 2.52 8.90
C ASP A 100 -2.57 1.25 8.15
N VAL A 101 -2.75 1.33 6.83
CA VAL A 101 -3.00 0.14 5.99
C VAL A 101 -1.81 -0.82 6.04
N ALA A 102 -0.57 -0.34 5.89
CA ALA A 102 0.62 -1.17 5.96
C ALA A 102 0.72 -1.92 7.30
N THR A 103 0.50 -1.22 8.42
CA THR A 103 0.45 -1.84 9.76
C THR A 103 -0.64 -2.90 9.87
N LYS A 104 -1.81 -2.72 9.25
CA LYS A 104 -2.85 -3.76 9.19
C LYS A 104 -2.42 -4.98 8.38
N LEU A 105 -1.65 -4.80 7.31
CA LEU A 105 -1.10 -5.91 6.51
C LEU A 105 0.00 -6.67 7.24
N GLU A 106 0.69 -6.04 8.19
CA GLU A 106 1.65 -6.71 9.08
C GLU A 106 0.99 -7.39 10.29
N SER A 107 -0.32 -7.17 10.51
CA SER A 107 -1.01 -7.66 11.70
C SER A 107 -1.09 -9.20 11.74
N PRO A 108 -1.08 -9.82 12.94
CA PRO A 108 -1.24 -11.27 13.07
C PRO A 108 -2.53 -11.81 12.43
N ALA A 109 -3.60 -11.02 12.43
CA ALA A 109 -4.86 -11.41 11.79
C ALA A 109 -4.73 -11.51 10.27
N PHE A 110 -4.07 -10.52 9.65
CA PHE A 110 -3.82 -10.54 8.20
C PHE A 110 -2.86 -11.67 7.80
N LEU A 111 -1.81 -11.89 8.60
CA LEU A 111 -0.85 -12.96 8.34
C LEU A 111 -1.50 -14.34 8.42
N ARG A 112 -2.39 -14.59 9.39
CA ARG A 112 -3.18 -15.84 9.42
C ARG A 112 -4.07 -16.00 8.19
N TYR A 113 -4.68 -14.92 7.74
CA TYR A 113 -5.45 -14.94 6.48
C TYR A 113 -4.55 -15.30 5.29
N LEU A 114 -3.34 -14.71 5.20
CA LEU A 114 -2.39 -15.00 4.14
C LEU A 114 -1.96 -16.47 4.13
N GLU A 115 -1.68 -17.05 5.31
CA GLU A 115 -1.38 -18.48 5.46
C GLU A 115 -2.56 -19.34 5.04
N ALA A 116 -3.79 -18.95 5.39
CA ALA A 116 -4.99 -19.68 5.01
C ALA A 116 -5.22 -19.69 3.49
N VAL A 117 -5.00 -18.57 2.79
CA VAL A 117 -5.21 -18.49 1.33
C VAL A 117 -4.04 -19.00 0.49
N THR A 118 -2.85 -19.13 1.07
CA THR A 118 -1.67 -19.64 0.34
C THR A 118 -1.32 -21.08 0.71
N GLY A 119 -1.74 -21.57 1.87
CA GLY A 119 -1.28 -22.84 2.43
C GLY A 119 0.17 -22.82 2.92
N VAL A 120 0.86 -21.68 2.83
CA VAL A 120 2.26 -21.52 3.21
C VAL A 120 2.33 -20.95 4.61
N ARG A 121 3.02 -21.66 5.52
CA ARG A 121 3.29 -21.14 6.87
C ARG A 121 4.47 -20.18 6.83
N ARG A 122 4.35 -19.05 7.54
CA ARG A 122 5.45 -18.08 7.60
C ARG A 122 6.62 -18.62 8.45
N ALA A 123 7.84 -18.30 8.03
CA ALA A 123 9.02 -18.46 8.89
C ALA A 123 8.97 -17.45 10.06
N ALA A 124 9.87 -17.58 11.03
CA ALA A 124 9.97 -16.69 12.18
C ALA A 124 10.35 -15.22 11.84
N SER A 125 10.55 -14.90 10.57
CA SER A 125 10.87 -13.54 10.13
C SER A 125 9.66 -12.60 10.27
N ARG A 126 9.96 -11.34 10.56
CA ARG A 126 8.95 -10.29 10.64
C ARG A 126 8.44 -9.95 9.24
N ALA A 127 7.12 -9.97 9.07
CA ALA A 127 6.48 -9.45 7.87
C ALA A 127 6.67 -7.93 7.78
N THR A 128 6.97 -7.43 6.59
CA THR A 128 7.15 -6.00 6.32
C THR A 128 6.20 -5.57 5.20
N ALA A 129 5.59 -4.40 5.39
CA ALA A 129 4.77 -3.74 4.39
C ALA A 129 5.25 -2.29 4.23
N GLU A 130 5.48 -1.88 2.98
CA GLU A 130 5.85 -0.51 2.66
C GLU A 130 4.76 0.15 1.81
N ALA A 131 4.26 1.29 2.27
CA ALA A 131 3.47 2.18 1.44
C ALA A 131 4.40 3.03 0.57
N ARG A 132 4.21 2.93 -0.75
CA ARG A 132 5.08 3.53 -1.76
C ARG A 132 4.25 4.40 -2.69
N ARG A 133 4.78 5.57 -3.05
CA ARG A 133 4.23 6.48 -4.04
C ARG A 133 5.25 6.66 -5.15
N PHE A 134 4.84 6.29 -6.35
CA PHE A 134 5.63 6.44 -7.57
C PHE A 134 5.11 7.66 -8.30
N ARG A 135 5.99 8.64 -8.49
CA ARG A 135 5.71 9.86 -9.26
C ARG A 135 5.92 9.45 -10.73
N ALA A 136 4.93 9.69 -11.58
CA ALA A 136 4.96 9.32 -13.00
C ALA A 136 6.07 10.06 -13.75
#